data_AF-A0AAV0RTZ9-F1
#
_entry.id   AF-A0AAV0RTZ9-F1
#
_cell.length_a   1.000
_cell.length_b   1.000
_cell.length_c   1.000
_cell.angle_alpha   90.00
_cell.angle_beta   90.00
_cell.angle_gamma   90.00
#
_symmetry.space_group_name_H-M   'P 1'
#
loop_
_entity.id
_entity.type
_entity.pdbx_description
1 polymer ?
#
loop_
_entity_poly.entity_id
_entity_poly.type
_entity_poly.pdbx_seq_one_letter_code
_entity_poly.pdbx_strand_id
1 'polypeptide(L)' 'MIPTLLTATSVFIIAFIAAPPVDIDGICEPVSGSLLYGNNIISGAIIPTSAAIGLHFYQYGKQHLLMNGYIMAVLMS' A
#
# COMPACT_ATOMS: atom_id res chain seq x y z
N MET A 1 7.36 16.47 12.71
CA MET A 1 5.92 16.18 12.89
C MET A 1 5.11 16.60 11.66
N ILE A 2 5.14 17.87 11.23
CA ILE A 2 4.41 18.36 10.05
C ILE A 2 4.73 17.57 8.77
N PRO A 3 6.01 17.41 8.34
CA PRO A 3 6.29 16.72 7.07
C PRO A 3 5.89 15.25 7.10
N THR A 4 6.14 14.56 8.22
CA THR A 4 5.83 13.13 8.38
C THR A 4 4.32 12.84 8.38
N LEU A 5 3.51 13.72 8.97
CA LEU A 5 2.05 13.56 9.01
C LEU A 5 1.41 13.86 7.65
N LEU A 6 1.90 14.88 6.94
CA LEU A 6 1.40 15.19 5.59
C LEU A 6 1.67 14.03 4.64
N THR A 7 2.90 13.50 4.63
CA THR A 7 3.24 12.31 3.83
C THR A 7 2.41 11.09 4.24
N ALA A 8 2.25 10.81 5.53
CA ALA A 8 1.46 9.66 5.97
C ALA A 8 -0.02 9.78 5.57
N THR A 9 -0.59 10.99 5.67
CA THR A 9 -2.00 11.26 5.35
C THR A 9 -2.25 11.17 3.84
N SER A 10 -1.37 11.76 3.01
CA SER A 10 -1.50 11.68 1.56
C SER A 10 -1.37 10.24 1.07
N VAL A 11 -0.39 9.48 1.57
CA VAL A 11 -0.20 8.06 1.25
C VAL A 11 -1.42 7.25 1.65
N PHE A 12 -1.96 7.48 2.85
CA PHE A 12 -3.14 6.76 3.34
C PHE A 12 -4.36 6.99 2.45
N ILE A 13 -4.69 8.25 2.14
CA ILE A 13 -5.87 8.61 1.34
C ILE A 13 -5.78 7.98 -0.04
N ILE A 14 -4.62 8.11 -0.70
CA ILE A 14 -4.43 7.54 -2.02
C ILE A 14 -4.60 6.03 -1.89
N ALA A 15 -3.78 5.34 -1.09
CA ALA A 15 -3.79 3.89 -0.96
C ALA A 15 -5.17 3.29 -0.63
N PHE A 16 -5.94 3.93 0.22
CA PHE A 16 -7.30 3.49 0.53
C PHE A 16 -8.23 3.51 -0.69
N ILE A 17 -8.04 4.47 -1.59
CA ILE A 17 -8.86 4.60 -2.79
C ILE A 17 -8.42 3.60 -3.86
N ALA A 18 -7.13 3.49 -4.15
CA ALA A 18 -6.69 2.88 -5.42
C ALA A 18 -5.50 1.91 -5.32
N ALA A 19 -5.06 1.51 -4.12
CA ALA A 19 -3.96 0.56 -4.00
C ALA A 19 -4.32 -0.78 -4.67
N PRO A 20 -3.38 -1.41 -5.38
CA PRO A 20 -3.59 -2.76 -5.92
C PRO A 20 -3.70 -3.80 -4.78
N PRO A 21 -4.23 -5.00 -5.07
CA PRO A 21 -4.25 -6.11 -4.13
C PRO A 21 -2.84 -6.49 -3.65
N VAL A 22 -2.70 -6.85 -2.37
CA VAL A 22 -1.41 -7.14 -1.73
C VAL A 22 -1.41 -8.55 -1.14
N ASP A 23 -0.35 -9.31 -1.38
CA ASP A 23 -0.12 -10.63 -0.78
C ASP A 23 0.40 -10.48 0.67
N ILE A 24 -0.50 -10.62 1.64
CA ILE A 24 -0.19 -10.44 3.06
C ILE A 24 0.64 -11.60 3.61
N ASP A 25 0.30 -12.82 3.21
CA ASP A 25 0.88 -14.02 3.83
C ASP A 25 2.13 -14.49 3.05
N GLY A 26 2.39 -13.94 1.87
CA GLY A 26 3.53 -14.32 1.04
C GLY A 26 3.31 -15.65 0.32
N ILE A 27 2.06 -16.03 0.11
CA ILE A 27 1.64 -17.32 -0.49
C ILE A 27 1.04 -17.14 -1.89
N CYS A 28 1.19 -15.97 -2.50
CA CYS A 28 0.63 -15.60 -3.79
C CYS A 28 -0.91 -15.51 -3.81
N GLU A 29 -1.54 -15.21 -2.67
CA GLU A 29 -3.00 -14.97 -2.55
C GLU A 29 -3.25 -13.49 -2.21
N PRO A 30 -3.34 -12.60 -3.22
CA PRO A 30 -3.45 -11.18 -2.96
C PRO A 30 -4.84 -10.78 -2.45
N VAL A 31 -4.86 -9.90 -1.45
CA VAL A 31 -6.08 -9.38 -0.83
C VAL A 31 -6.33 -7.95 -1.29
N SER A 32 -7.54 -7.67 -1.78
CA SER A 32 -7.99 -6.33 -2.16
C SER A 32 -8.41 -5.54 -0.92
N GLY A 33 -7.79 -4.38 -0.67
CA GLY A 33 -8.16 -3.49 0.43
C GLY A 33 -8.73 -2.13 0.01
N SER A 34 -8.62 -1.75 -1.27
CA SER A 34 -8.96 -0.41 -1.74
C SER A 34 -10.35 -0.32 -2.38
N LEU A 35 -10.88 0.91 -2.44
CA LEU A 35 -12.24 1.17 -2.97
C LEU A 35 -12.37 0.82 -4.46
N LEU A 36 -11.38 1.16 -5.28
CA LEU A 36 -11.41 0.84 -6.72
C LEU A 36 -11.34 -0.67 -7.01
N TYR A 37 -10.91 -1.48 -6.03
CA TYR A 37 -10.83 -2.94 -6.15
C TYR A 37 -11.99 -3.65 -5.43
N GLY A 38 -13.14 -2.97 -5.28
CA GLY A 38 -14.40 -3.58 -4.85
C GLY A 38 -14.70 -3.49 -3.35
N ASN A 39 -13.94 -2.69 -2.59
CA ASN A 39 -14.24 -2.42 -1.19
C ASN A 39 -15.14 -1.19 -1.00
N ASN A 40 -15.84 -1.17 0.13
CA ASN A 40 -16.60 0.01 0.59
C ASN A 40 -15.91 0.63 1.84
N ILE A 41 -16.51 1.66 2.44
CA ILE A 41 -15.91 2.35 3.59
C ILE A 41 -15.77 1.43 4.84
N ILE A 42 -16.57 0.36 4.94
CA ILE A 42 -16.52 -0.59 6.06
C ILE A 42 -15.52 -1.70 5.78
N SER A 43 -15.43 -2.21 4.55
CA SER A 43 -14.54 -3.32 4.18
C SER A 43 -13.15 -2.88 3.72
N GLY A 44 -12.99 -1.61 3.36
CA GLY A 44 -11.72 -1.06 2.90
C GLY A 44 -10.69 -1.01 4.02
N ALA A 45 -9.44 -1.35 3.69
CA ALA A 45 -8.34 -1.35 4.63
C ALA A 45 -7.00 -1.15 3.91
N ILE A 46 -6.03 -0.57 4.63
CA ILE A 46 -4.64 -0.60 4.19
C ILE A 46 -4.05 -1.95 4.58
N ILE A 47 -3.77 -2.75 3.57
CA ILE A 47 -3.24 -4.11 3.72
C ILE A 47 -1.79 -4.05 4.22
N PRO A 48 -1.42 -4.79 5.28
CA PRO A 48 -0.04 -4.79 5.80
C PRO A 48 0.95 -5.39 4.80
N THR A 49 2.24 -5.17 5.06
CA THR A 49 3.32 -5.73 4.23
C THR A 49 3.37 -7.25 4.34
N SER A 50 3.72 -7.91 3.22
CA SER A 50 3.83 -9.36 3.11
C SER A 50 4.74 -10.00 4.17
N ALA A 51 4.31 -11.12 4.74
CA ALA A 51 5.12 -11.94 5.65
C ALA A 51 6.41 -12.46 5.00
N ALA A 52 6.45 -12.57 3.66
CA ALA A 52 7.66 -12.92 2.91
C ALA A 52 8.78 -11.86 3.04
N ILE A 53 8.46 -10.61 3.37
CA ILE A 53 9.44 -9.54 3.66
C ILE A 53 9.94 -9.62 5.11
N GLY A 54 9.13 -10.19 6.01
CA GLY A 54 9.42 -10.28 7.44
C GLY A 54 9.65 -8.92 8.08
N LEU A 55 10.68 -8.80 8.92
CA LEU A 55 11.07 -7.55 9.58
C LEU A 55 12.08 -6.72 8.78
N HIS A 56 12.33 -7.10 7.53
CA HIS A 56 13.31 -6.38 6.71
C HIS A 56 12.77 -5.01 6.32
N PHE A 57 13.62 -3.99 6.42
CA PHE A 57 13.23 -2.62 6.08
C PHE A 57 13.03 -2.48 4.57
N TYR A 58 11.76 -2.36 4.17
CA TYR A 58 11.37 -2.25 2.77
C TYR A 58 11.14 -0.78 2.39
N GLN A 59 12.18 -0.19 1.81
CA GLN A 59 12.16 1.18 1.30
C GLN A 59 11.61 1.21 -0.12
N TYR A 60 11.07 2.36 -0.51
CA TYR A 60 10.61 2.63 -1.86
C TYR A 60 11.61 2.21 -2.95
N GLY A 61 12.89 2.53 -2.81
CA GLY A 61 13.91 2.18 -3.81
C GLY A 61 14.20 0.67 -3.94
N LYS A 62 13.70 -0.17 -3.03
CA LYS A 62 13.83 -1.63 -3.08
C LYS A 62 12.56 -2.32 -3.61
N GLN A 63 11.57 -1.54 -4.07
CA GLN A 63 10.30 -2.08 -4.54
C GLN A 63 10.44 -2.81 -5.87
N HIS A 64 10.31 -4.14 -5.85
CA HIS A 64 10.14 -4.93 -7.06
C HIS A 64 8.77 -4.62 -7.72
N LEU A 65 8.63 -4.93 -9.01
CA LEU A 65 7.55 -4.58 -9.96
C LEU A 65 6.09 -4.85 -9.52
N LEU A 66 5.86 -5.37 -8.32
CA LEU A 66 4.54 -5.63 -7.75
C LEU A 66 3.82 -4.35 -7.25
N MET A 67 4.53 -3.21 -7.09
CA MET A 67 3.95 -1.96 -6.52
C MET A 67 4.33 -0.67 -7.28
N ASN A 68 5.05 -0.79 -8.41
CA ASN A 68 5.79 0.33 -9.04
C ASN A 68 4.96 1.36 -9.82
N GLY A 69 3.64 1.17 -10.01
CA GLY A 69 2.80 2.21 -10.64
C GLY A 69 2.17 3.18 -9.63
N TYR A 70 1.92 2.68 -8.42
CA TYR A 70 0.99 3.32 -7.49
C TYR A 70 1.69 4.20 -6.46
N ILE A 71 2.80 3.72 -5.90
CA ILE A 71 3.55 4.45 -4.87
C ILE A 71 4.34 5.62 -5.47
N MET A 72 4.65 5.59 -6.78
CA MET A 72 5.36 6.68 -7.47
C MET A 72 4.47 7.92 -7.67
N ALA A 73 3.17 7.73 -7.88
CA ALA A 73 2.19 8.82 -7.88
C ALA A 73 1.96 9.43 -6.48
N VAL A 74 2.20 8.64 -5.42
CA VAL A 74 1.95 9.01 -4.02
C VAL A 74 3.05 9.87 -3.40
N LEU A 75 4.31 9.71 -3.84
CA LEU A 75 5.49 10.36 -3.23
C LEU A 75 6.08 11.52 -4.06
N MET A 76 5.58 11.77 -5.27
CA MET A 76 5.95 12.95 -6.09
C MET A 76 5.09 14.20 -5.78
N SER A 77 4.29 14.16 -4.70
CA SER A 77 3.50 15.29 -4.17
C SER A 77 4.10 15.84 -2.88
#